data_AF-A0A9D2JWD1-F1
#
_entry.id   AF-A0A9D2JWD1-F1
#
_cell.length_a   1.000
_cell.length_b   1.000
_cell.length_c   1.000
_cell.angle_alpha   90.00
_cell.angle_beta   90.00
_cell.angle_gamma   90.00
#
_symmetry.space_group_name_H-M   'P 1'
#
loop_
_entity.id
_entity.type
_entity.pdbx_description
1 polymer ?
#
loop_
_entity_poly.entity_id
_entity_poly.type
_entity_poly.pdbx_seq_one_letter_code
_entity_poly.pdbx_strand_id
1 'polypeptide(L)'
;MKKLIMAMLIATFAVQTMSAQGPRRQRMTPEQRTEWNIQRLDKKLSLTDEQKTKIRDIYTEFNKQRPTREQFRESMEKLRTDIKAVLTPDQQKQYDEMQKEMAERFKNRMPRR
;
A
#
# COMPACT_ATOMS: atom_id res chain seq x y z
N MET A 1 36.01 4.91 60.10
CA MET A 1 35.65 3.79 60.99
C MET A 1 34.35 3.20 60.46
N LYS A 2 34.40 2.31 59.47
CA LYS A 2 34.28 0.83 59.60
C LYS A 2 33.07 0.39 60.42
N LYS A 3 32.09 -0.22 59.71
CA LYS A 3 31.31 -1.46 60.00
C LYS A 3 30.05 -1.44 59.09
N LEU A 4 30.08 -2.07 57.91
CA LEU A 4 29.51 -3.41 57.60
C LEU A 4 28.01 -3.50 57.97
N ILE A 5 27.10 -3.62 57.00
CA ILE A 5 26.36 -4.84 56.56
C ILE A 5 25.63 -4.41 55.26
N MET A 6 25.93 -4.88 54.03
CA MET A 6 25.69 -6.20 53.42
C MET A 6 24.30 -6.80 53.63
N ALA A 7 23.34 -6.44 52.77
CA ALA A 7 22.19 -7.29 52.45
C ALA A 7 21.78 -7.07 50.99
N MET A 8 22.31 -7.93 50.15
CA MET A 8 22.04 -8.08 48.73
C MET A 8 20.65 -8.72 48.59
N LEU A 9 19.67 -7.98 48.07
CA LEU A 9 18.41 -8.55 47.59
C LEU A 9 18.30 -8.30 46.09
N ILE A 10 18.81 -9.28 45.34
CA ILE A 10 18.61 -9.41 43.89
C ILE A 10 17.14 -9.79 43.69
N ALA A 11 16.31 -8.81 43.37
CA ALA A 11 14.97 -9.03 42.84
C ALA A 11 15.00 -8.77 41.33
N THR A 12 15.50 -9.72 40.55
CA THR A 12 15.37 -9.69 39.09
C THR A 12 14.80 -11.01 38.59
N PHE A 13 13.49 -11.16 38.76
CA PHE A 13 12.66 -12.02 37.93
C PHE A 13 11.41 -11.25 37.53
N ALA A 14 11.56 -10.37 36.55
CA ALA A 14 10.46 -9.98 35.70
C ALA A 14 10.91 -10.28 34.27
N VAL A 15 10.38 -11.38 33.75
CA VAL A 15 10.49 -11.81 32.36
C VAL A 15 10.23 -10.59 31.49
N GLN A 16 11.27 -10.11 30.81
CA GLN A 16 11.08 -9.16 29.71
C GLN A 16 10.23 -9.91 28.69
N THR A 17 8.96 -9.52 28.59
CA THR A 17 8.12 -9.95 27.48
C THR A 17 8.76 -9.35 26.24
N MET A 18 9.56 -10.17 25.56
CA MET A 18 10.01 -9.90 24.21
C MET A 18 8.74 -9.78 23.37
N SER A 19 8.22 -8.55 23.25
CA SER A 19 7.13 -8.28 22.33
C SER A 19 7.64 -8.63 20.94
N ALA A 20 7.10 -9.72 20.37
CA ALA A 20 7.42 -10.23 19.04
C ALA A 20 6.95 -9.30 17.91
N GLN A 21 6.79 -8.01 18.17
CA GLN A 21 6.44 -7.00 17.18
C GLN A 21 7.72 -6.29 16.77
N GLY A 22 8.33 -6.78 15.68
CA GLY A 22 9.34 -5.99 14.95
C GLY A 22 8.83 -4.57 14.67
N PRO A 23 9.71 -3.61 14.37
CA PRO A 23 9.36 -2.20 14.28
C PRO A 23 8.09 -2.02 13.46
N ARG A 24 7.03 -1.48 14.09
CA ARG A 24 5.74 -1.22 13.45
C ARG A 24 6.02 -0.46 12.16
N ARG A 25 5.95 -1.13 11.01
CA ARG A 25 5.94 -0.46 9.71
C ARG A 25 4.74 0.49 9.75
N GLN A 26 5.02 1.79 9.82
CA GLN A 26 4.00 2.83 9.86
C GLN A 26 3.07 2.60 8.66
N ARG A 27 1.77 2.38 8.92
CA ARG A 27 0.79 2.17 7.86
C ARG A 27 0.71 3.48 7.07
N MET A 28 0.99 3.42 5.77
CA MET A 28 0.81 4.58 4.89
C MET A 28 -0.64 5.08 4.93
N THR A 29 -0.81 6.40 4.97
CA THR A 29 -2.13 7.03 4.85
C THR A 29 -2.73 6.78 3.45
N PRO A 30 -4.06 6.93 3.26
CA PRO A 30 -4.67 6.85 1.94
C PRO A 30 -4.03 7.79 0.92
N GLU A 31 -3.70 9.01 1.33
CA GLU A 31 -3.10 10.05 0.49
C GLU A 31 -1.69 9.64 0.07
N GLN A 32 -0.87 9.17 1.00
CA GLN A 32 0.46 8.65 0.70
C GLN A 32 0.41 7.47 -0.27
N ARG A 33 -0.60 6.60 -0.15
CA ARG A 33 -0.83 5.49 -1.09
C ARG A 33 -1.23 5.99 -2.47
N THR A 34 -2.11 6.99 -2.54
CA THR A 34 -2.49 7.64 -3.81
C THR A 34 -1.26 8.22 -4.51
N GLU A 35 -0.43 8.99 -3.81
CA GLU A 35 0.79 9.56 -4.38
C GLU A 35 1.75 8.48 -4.88
N TRP A 36 1.94 7.42 -4.09
CA TRP A 36 2.79 6.31 -4.50
C TRP A 36 2.26 5.60 -5.75
N ASN A 37 0.94 5.41 -5.87
CA ASN A 37 0.33 4.84 -7.07
C ASN A 37 0.54 5.76 -8.28
N ILE A 38 0.31 7.07 -8.14
CA ILE A 38 0.53 8.04 -9.22
C ILE A 38 1.99 8.03 -9.67
N GLN A 39 2.95 8.04 -8.73
CA GLN A 39 4.37 7.96 -9.07
C GLN A 39 4.73 6.70 -9.85
N ARG A 40 4.10 5.56 -9.56
CA ARG A 40 4.33 4.33 -10.32
C ARG A 40 3.74 4.39 -11.72
N LEU A 41 2.57 4.99 -11.88
CA LEU A 41 1.97 5.21 -13.20
C LEU A 41 2.83 6.18 -14.01
N ASP A 42 3.27 7.29 -13.39
CA ASP A 42 4.11 8.30 -14.02
C ASP A 42 5.43 7.74 -14.55
N LYS A 43 6.11 6.91 -13.75
CA LYS A 43 7.35 6.23 -14.17
C LYS A 43 7.20 5.36 -15.42
N LYS A 44 5.99 4.89 -15.73
CA LYS A 44 5.71 3.99 -16.85
C LYS A 44 5.08 4.70 -18.04
N LEU A 45 4.24 5.69 -17.78
CA LEU A 45 3.38 6.34 -18.76
C LEU A 45 3.79 7.79 -19.06
N SER A 46 4.75 8.34 -18.31
CA SER A 46 5.18 9.75 -18.41
C SER A 46 3.97 10.69 -18.40
N LEU A 47 3.27 10.73 -17.26
CA LEU A 47 2.01 11.44 -17.13
C LEU A 47 2.23 12.95 -17.12
N THR A 48 1.31 13.68 -17.75
CA THR A 48 1.28 15.14 -17.61
C THR A 48 0.76 15.54 -16.23
N ASP A 49 1.04 16.77 -15.80
CA ASP A 49 0.56 17.27 -14.51
C ASP A 49 -0.97 17.32 -14.42
N GLU A 50 -1.64 17.59 -15.55
CA GLU A 50 -3.09 17.54 -15.64
C GLU A 50 -3.62 16.11 -15.43
N GLN A 51 -2.98 15.11 -16.06
CA GLN A 51 -3.33 13.69 -15.86
C GLN A 51 -3.10 13.26 -14.41
N LYS A 52 -1.98 13.65 -13.79
CA LYS A 52 -1.69 13.37 -12.38
C LYS A 52 -2.78 13.94 -11.47
N THR A 53 -3.25 15.16 -11.76
CA THR A 53 -4.32 15.82 -11.00
C THR A 53 -5.63 15.04 -11.14
N LYS A 54 -6.05 14.73 -12.38
CA LYS A 54 -7.26 13.93 -12.63
C LYS A 54 -7.21 12.55 -11.96
N ILE A 55 -6.07 11.87 -12.01
CA ILE A 55 -5.88 10.55 -11.37
C ILE A 55 -5.96 10.68 -9.85
N ARG A 56 -5.41 11.75 -9.25
CA ARG A 56 -5.52 12.01 -7.81
C ARG A 56 -6.97 12.19 -7.37
N ASP A 57 -7.77 12.90 -8.14
CA ASP A 57 -9.20 13.08 -7.86
C ASP A 57 -9.96 11.74 -7.94
N ILE A 58 -9.67 10.93 -8.97
CA ILE A 58 -10.24 9.58 -9.12
C ILE A 58 -9.93 8.71 -7.89
N TYR A 59 -8.67 8.69 -7.44
CA TYR A 59 -8.30 7.94 -6.23
C TYR A 59 -8.95 8.51 -4.96
N THR A 60 -9.12 9.83 -4.87
CA THR A 60 -9.77 10.47 -3.73
C THR A 60 -11.23 10.02 -3.62
N GLU A 61 -11.96 10.00 -4.73
CA GLU A 61 -13.33 9.50 -4.77
C GLU A 61 -13.40 7.99 -4.50
N PHE A 62 -12.50 7.20 -5.09
CA PHE A 62 -12.42 5.76 -4.82
C PHE A 62 -12.17 5.47 -3.33
N ASN A 63 -11.26 6.21 -2.68
CA ASN A 63 -10.94 6.02 -1.27
C ASN A 63 -12.12 6.36 -0.34
N LYS A 64 -13.03 7.25 -0.75
CA LYS A 64 -14.26 7.57 -0.01
C LYS A 64 -15.30 6.44 -0.08
N GLN A 65 -15.34 5.68 -1.18
CA GLN A 65 -16.37 4.65 -1.41
C GLN A 65 -16.30 3.47 -0.44
N ARG A 66 -15.11 3.16 0.10
CA ARG A 66 -14.88 2.05 1.07
C ARG A 66 -15.63 0.75 0.69
N PRO A 67 -15.38 0.18 -0.51
CA PRO A 67 -16.14 -0.94 -1.03
C PRO A 67 -16.05 -2.17 -0.12
N THR A 68 -17.16 -2.90 -0.01
CA THR A 68 -17.20 -4.21 0.65
C THR A 68 -16.39 -5.25 -0.16
N ARG A 69 -16.15 -6.43 0.41
CA ARG A 69 -15.41 -7.50 -0.28
C ARG A 69 -16.07 -7.94 -1.59
N GLU A 70 -17.40 -7.98 -1.62
CA GLU A 70 -18.19 -8.37 -2.79
C GLU A 70 -18.09 -7.31 -3.91
N GLN A 71 -18.18 -6.04 -3.52
CA GLN A 71 -18.09 -4.89 -4.44
C GLN A 71 -16.64 -4.56 -4.84
N PHE A 72 -15.64 -5.11 -4.15
CA PHE A 72 -14.25 -4.76 -4.35
C PHE A 72 -13.82 -4.97 -5.80
N ARG A 73 -14.19 -6.10 -6.40
CA ARG A 73 -13.82 -6.41 -7.79
C ARG A 73 -14.37 -5.36 -8.76
N GLU A 74 -15.67 -5.08 -8.67
CA GLU A 74 -16.34 -4.10 -9.52
C GLU A 74 -15.77 -2.70 -9.31
N SER A 75 -15.56 -2.28 -8.05
CA SER A 75 -14.98 -0.98 -7.74
C SER A 75 -13.56 -0.81 -8.31
N MET A 76 -12.76 -1.89 -8.32
CA MET A 76 -11.43 -1.89 -8.91
C MET A 76 -11.46 -1.85 -10.44
N GLU A 77 -12.43 -2.51 -11.08
CA GLU A 77 -12.64 -2.43 -12.53
C GLU A 77 -13.10 -1.02 -12.93
N LYS A 78 -13.99 -0.40 -12.16
CA LYS A 78 -14.39 1.00 -12.35
C LYS A 78 -13.19 1.95 -12.20
N LEU A 79 -12.41 1.81 -11.14
CA LEU A 79 -11.20 2.60 -10.92
C LEU A 79 -10.22 2.51 -12.11
N ARG A 80 -10.00 1.30 -12.64
CA ARG A 80 -9.13 1.09 -13.81
C ARG A 80 -9.68 1.79 -15.06
N THR A 81 -11.00 1.72 -15.25
CA THR A 81 -11.69 2.36 -16.38
C THR A 81 -11.58 3.88 -16.30
N ASP A 82 -11.86 4.45 -15.13
CA ASP A 82 -11.77 5.90 -14.88
C ASP A 82 -10.34 6.40 -15.10
N ILE A 83 -9.32 5.67 -14.62
CA ILE A 83 -7.91 6.01 -14.88
C ILE A 83 -7.59 5.92 -16.37
N LYS A 84 -8.05 4.88 -17.07
CA LYS A 84 -7.75 4.70 -18.51
C LYS A 84 -8.34 5.83 -19.35
N ALA A 85 -9.52 6.35 -18.98
CA ALA A 85 -10.20 7.42 -19.71
C ALA A 85 -9.43 8.75 -19.74
N VAL A 86 -8.52 8.99 -18.79
CA VAL A 86 -7.71 10.22 -18.75
C VAL A 86 -6.35 10.08 -19.44
N LEU A 87 -6.03 8.89 -19.95
CA LEU A 87 -4.77 8.59 -20.65
C LEU A 87 -4.90 8.79 -22.16
N THR A 88 -3.79 9.14 -22.80
CA THR A 88 -3.70 9.17 -24.28
C THR A 88 -3.76 7.75 -24.85
N PRO A 89 -4.09 7.58 -26.14
CA PRO A 89 -4.17 6.24 -26.75
C PRO A 89 -2.92 5.38 -26.58
N ASP A 90 -1.73 5.98 -26.65
CA ASP A 90 -0.47 5.25 -26.47
C ASP A 90 -0.21 4.87 -25.01
N GLN A 91 -0.51 5.78 -24.07
CA GLN A 91 -0.45 5.46 -22.63
C GLN A 91 -1.46 4.39 -22.23
N GLN A 92 -2.64 4.35 -22.86
CA GLN A 92 -3.64 3.31 -22.62
C GLN A 92 -3.11 1.92 -22.98
N LYS A 93 -2.39 1.78 -24.09
CA LYS A 93 -1.76 0.50 -24.48
C LYS A 93 -0.77 0.03 -23.42
N GLN A 94 0.13 0.93 -22.98
CA GLN A 94 1.10 0.63 -21.93
C GLN A 94 0.42 0.30 -20.59
N TYR A 95 -0.66 1.00 -20.26
CA TYR A 95 -1.45 0.71 -19.06
C TYR A 95 -2.09 -0.68 -19.11
N ASP A 96 -2.68 -1.07 -20.25
CA ASP A 96 -3.29 -2.38 -20.44
C ASP A 96 -2.26 -3.51 -20.32
N GLU A 97 -1.06 -3.33 -20.91
CA GLU A 97 0.04 -4.29 -20.79
C GLU A 97 0.47 -4.46 -19.33
N MET A 98 0.61 -3.36 -18.59
CA MET A 98 0.94 -3.40 -17.17
C MET A 98 -0.14 -4.10 -16.33
N GLN A 99 -1.43 -3.92 -16.65
CA GLN A 99 -2.52 -4.65 -15.99
C GLN A 99 -2.46 -6.15 -16.27
N LYS A 100 -2.18 -6.54 -17.52
CA LYS A 100 -2.00 -7.95 -17.91
C LYS A 100 -0.82 -8.58 -17.17
N GLU A 101 0.33 -7.91 -17.14
CA GLU A 101 1.52 -8.38 -16.40
C GLU A 101 1.22 -8.57 -14.91
N MET A 102 0.47 -7.64 -14.30
CA MET A 102 0.07 -7.75 -12.90
C MET A 102 -0.86 -8.93 -12.67
N ALA A 103 -1.82 -9.17 -13.57
CA ALA A 103 -2.74 -10.30 -13.49
C ALA A 103 -2.00 -11.64 -13.61
N GLU A 104 -1.06 -11.77 -14.55
CA GLU A 104 -0.24 -12.97 -14.70
C GLU A 104 0.67 -13.23 -13.49
N ARG A 105 1.30 -12.17 -12.96
CA ARG A 105 2.09 -12.27 -11.72
C ARG A 105 1.23 -12.72 -10.54
N PHE A 106 0.00 -12.23 -10.46
CA PHE A 106 -0.94 -12.62 -9.40
C PHE A 106 -1.34 -14.09 -9.54
N LYS A 107 -1.70 -14.53 -10.75
CA LYS A 107 -2.01 -15.92 -11.08
C LYS A 107 -0.85 -16.86 -10.73
N ASN A 108 0.38 -16.49 -11.08
CA ASN A 108 1.57 -17.30 -10.78
C ASN A 108 1.91 -17.38 -9.28
N ARG A 109 1.46 -16.40 -8.48
CA ARG A 109 1.64 -16.39 -7.02
C ARG A 109 0.54 -17.12 -6.27
N MET A 110 -0.58 -17.43 -6.91
CA MET A 110 -1.57 -18.29 -6.29
C MET A 110 -1.06 -19.73 -6.30
N PRO A 111 -1.07 -20.44 -5.15
CA PRO A 111 -0.82 -21.87 -5.16
C PRO A 111 -1.87 -22.52 -6.06
N ARG A 112 -1.43 -23.33 -7.02
CA ARG A 112 -2.32 -24.18 -7.82
C ARG A 112 -3.03 -25.11 -6.83
N ARG A 113 -4.33 -24.88 -6.63
CA ARG A 113 -5.18 -25.79 -5.86
C ARG A 113 -5.48 -27.03 -6.69
#